data_AF-A0A917GIE1-F1
#
_entry.id   AF-A0A917GIE1-F1
#
_cell.length_a   1.000
_cell.length_b   1.000
_cell.length_c   1.000
_cell.angle_alpha   90.00
_cell.angle_beta   90.00
_cell.angle_gamma   90.00
#
_symmetry.space_group_name_H-M   'P 1'
#
loop_
_entity.id
_entity.type
_entity.pdbx_description
1 polymer ?
#
loop_
_entity_poly.entity_id
_entity_poly.type
_entity_poly.pdbx_seq_one_letter_code
_entity_poly.pdbx_strand_id
1 'polypeptide(L)'
;MLNVYDLKKTMIKQIIILIVLLQISTLSYGQKNNKIMKIETIELFQKNIKYPYKASEKRKMTILNNMNKLEKGMTMEQVIELMTLPDDVNLTYNFKKAKSDNVTGFSLVYILRRNIESGSVLEKNEKLLGIHFDNYEKIIWSYSIDIEEFRAIEKE
;
A
#
# COMPACT_ATOMS: atom_id res chain seq x y z
N MET A 1 -13.58 27.78 -51.58
CA MET A 1 -12.21 28.04 -51.10
C MET A 1 -12.29 28.40 -49.63
N LEU A 2 -11.81 27.54 -48.73
CA LEU A 2 -11.69 27.88 -47.31
C LEU A 2 -10.63 28.96 -47.15
N ASN A 3 -11.00 30.06 -46.49
CA ASN A 3 -10.15 31.21 -46.30
C ASN A 3 -8.92 30.80 -45.46
N VAL A 4 -7.71 31.09 -45.96
CA VAL A 4 -6.44 30.77 -45.27
C VAL A 4 -6.40 31.35 -43.85
N TYR A 5 -7.14 32.44 -43.61
CA TYR A 5 -7.32 33.03 -42.28
C TYR A 5 -8.09 32.13 -41.30
N ASP A 6 -9.13 31.41 -41.76
CA ASP A 6 -9.92 30.51 -40.89
C ASP A 6 -9.13 29.24 -40.53
N LEU A 7 -8.27 28.77 -41.44
CA LEU A 7 -7.40 27.63 -41.19
C LEU A 7 -6.37 27.95 -40.08
N LYS A 8 -5.75 29.13 -40.15
CA LYS A 8 -4.77 29.58 -39.14
C LYS A 8 -5.42 29.76 -37.76
N LYS A 9 -6.62 30.32 -37.70
CA LYS A 9 -7.37 30.50 -36.44
C LYS A 9 -7.72 29.17 -35.77
N THR A 10 -8.10 28.18 -36.58
CA THR A 10 -8.46 26.84 -36.09
C THR A 10 -7.25 26.09 -35.53
N MET A 11 -6.10 26.16 -36.22
CA MET A 11 -4.84 25.58 -35.74
C MET A 11 -4.35 26.23 -34.44
N ILE A 12 -4.41 27.56 -34.32
CA ILE A 12 -4.01 28.26 -33.09
C ILE A 12 -4.87 27.82 -31.91
N LYS A 13 -6.19 27.65 -32.11
CA LYS A 13 -7.11 27.18 -31.06
C LYS A 13 -6.77 25.76 -30.60
N GLN A 14 -6.42 24.85 -31.51
CA GLN A 14 -6.02 23.48 -31.19
C GLN A 14 -4.70 23.43 -30.42
N ILE A 15 -3.71 24.25 -30.80
CA ILE A 15 -2.42 24.36 -30.11
C ILE A 15 -2.61 24.86 -28.67
N ILE A 16 -3.47 25.87 -28.46
CA ILE A 16 -3.76 26.39 -27.12
C ILE A 16 -4.40 25.31 -26.24
N ILE A 17 -5.34 24.52 -26.77
CA ILE A 17 -5.97 23.41 -26.04
C ILE A 17 -4.91 22.37 -25.61
N LEU A 18 -4.00 22.01 -26.51
CA LEU A 18 -2.90 21.08 -26.21
C LEU A 18 -1.97 21.61 -25.12
N ILE A 19 -1.62 22.91 -25.16
CA ILE A 19 -0.78 23.54 -24.13
C ILE A 19 -1.48 23.53 -22.77
N VAL A 20 -2.78 23.84 -22.73
CA VAL A 20 -3.56 23.80 -21.48
C VAL A 20 -3.64 22.37 -20.93
N LEU A 21 -3.85 21.37 -21.78
CA LEU A 21 -3.84 19.96 -21.36
C LEU A 21 -2.47 19.51 -20.83
N LEU A 22 -1.37 20.00 -21.42
CA LEU A 22 0.00 19.75 -20.95
C LEU A 22 0.28 20.42 -19.59
N GLN A 23 -0.26 21.63 -19.37
CA GLN A 23 -0.14 22.32 -18.09
C GLN A 23 -0.96 21.63 -16.98
N ILE A 24 -2.15 21.11 -17.31
CA ILE A 24 -2.96 20.34 -16.35
C ILE A 24 -2.27 19.02 -15.97
N SER A 25 -1.66 18.30 -16.92
CA SER A 25 -0.95 17.05 -16.63
C SER A 25 0.33 17.27 -15.82
N THR A 26 1.05 18.39 -16.04
CA THR A 26 2.24 18.75 -15.26
C THR A 26 1.90 19.27 -13.85
N LEU A 27 0.77 19.97 -13.65
CA LEU A 27 0.30 20.31 -12.30
C LEU A 27 -0.12 19.06 -11.50
N SER A 28 -0.69 18.04 -12.15
CA SER A 28 -1.01 16.76 -11.49
C SER A 28 0.24 16.00 -11.06
N TYR A 29 1.38 16.22 -11.71
CA TYR A 29 2.64 15.53 -11.40
C TYR A 29 3.47 16.28 -10.33
N GLY A 30 3.15 17.55 -10.07
CA GLY A 30 3.90 18.44 -9.17
C GLY A 30 3.42 18.48 -7.71
N GLN A 31 2.29 17.85 -7.37
CA GLN A 31 1.85 17.74 -5.98
C GLN A 31 2.59 16.60 -5.26
N LYS A 32 3.88 16.83 -4.96
CA LYS A 32 4.54 16.24 -3.78
C LYS A 32 3.89 16.84 -2.52
N ASN A 33 2.64 16.48 -2.30
CA ASN A 33 1.94 16.86 -1.09
C ASN A 33 2.51 15.98 0.04
N ASN A 34 2.93 16.64 1.10
CA ASN A 34 3.15 16.08 2.43
C ASN A 34 1.84 15.45 2.96
N LYS A 35 1.34 14.39 2.30
CA LYS A 35 0.27 13.57 2.87
C LYS A 35 0.92 12.82 4.02
N ILE A 36 0.69 13.31 5.22
CA ILE A 36 1.06 12.60 6.45
C ILE A 36 0.33 11.26 6.38
N MET A 37 1.09 10.16 6.28
CA MET A 37 0.54 8.80 6.31
C MET A 37 -0.26 8.64 7.59
N LYS A 38 -1.56 8.33 7.48
CA LYS A 38 -2.47 8.32 8.63
C LYS A 38 -2.45 6.99 9.38
N ILE A 39 -1.27 6.44 9.62
CA ILE A 39 -1.11 5.11 10.21
C ILE A 39 -1.74 5.03 11.60
N GLU A 40 -1.65 6.11 12.38
CA GLU A 40 -2.26 6.19 13.72
C GLU A 40 -3.79 6.10 13.72
N THR A 41 -4.42 6.31 12.57
CA THR A 41 -5.88 6.21 12.42
C THR A 41 -6.34 4.81 12.00
N ILE A 42 -5.42 3.91 11.67
CA ILE A 42 -5.74 2.55 11.24
C ILE A 42 -6.22 1.75 12.45
N GLU A 43 -7.45 1.29 12.40
CA GLU A 43 -7.98 0.40 13.43
C GLU A 43 -7.35 -0.99 13.31
N LEU A 44 -6.86 -1.51 14.43
CA LEU A 44 -6.35 -2.87 14.50
C LEU A 44 -7.49 -3.84 14.84
N PHE A 45 -7.44 -5.03 14.24
CA PHE A 45 -8.34 -6.13 14.60
C PHE A 45 -8.29 -6.47 16.09
N GLN A 46 -7.11 -6.30 16.70
CA GLN A 46 -6.89 -6.49 18.13
C GLN A 46 -5.80 -5.53 18.62
N LYS A 47 -6.06 -4.84 19.73
CA LYS A 47 -5.09 -3.91 20.34
C LYS A 47 -4.11 -4.59 21.29
N ASN A 48 -4.48 -5.73 21.87
CA ASN A 48 -3.70 -6.46 22.86
C ASN A 48 -3.69 -7.96 22.51
N ILE A 49 -2.79 -8.36 21.63
CA ILE A 49 -2.64 -9.76 21.20
C ILE A 49 -2.22 -10.61 22.40
N LYS A 50 -3.02 -11.61 22.76
CA LYS A 50 -2.64 -12.60 23.78
C LYS A 50 -1.86 -13.73 23.12
N TYR A 51 -0.72 -14.07 23.71
CA TYR A 51 0.17 -15.12 23.23
C TYR A 51 0.03 -16.41 24.07
N PRO A 52 0.04 -17.60 23.45
CA PRO A 52 0.10 -17.83 22.00
C PRO A 52 -1.20 -17.40 21.30
N TYR A 53 -1.03 -16.75 20.15
CA TYR A 53 -2.13 -16.30 19.32
C TYR A 53 -2.39 -17.27 18.18
N LYS A 54 -3.67 -17.55 17.94
CA LYS A 54 -4.17 -18.24 16.76
C LYS A 54 -5.42 -17.52 16.28
N ALA A 55 -5.46 -17.16 14.99
CA ALA A 55 -6.65 -16.55 14.41
C ALA A 55 -7.84 -17.51 14.48
N SER A 56 -9.04 -16.95 14.65
CA SER A 56 -10.28 -17.73 14.52
C SER A 56 -10.39 -18.30 13.11
N GLU A 57 -11.07 -19.44 12.95
CA GLU A 57 -11.22 -20.06 11.62
C GLU A 57 -11.90 -19.11 10.63
N LYS A 58 -12.86 -18.29 11.07
CA LYS A 58 -13.47 -17.24 10.23
C LYS A 58 -12.42 -16.26 9.69
N ARG A 59 -11.59 -15.67 10.58
CA ARG A 59 -10.55 -14.71 10.18
C ARG A 59 -9.53 -15.36 9.25
N LYS A 60 -9.06 -16.56 9.61
CA LYS A 60 -8.12 -17.34 8.80
C LYS A 60 -8.67 -17.58 7.40
N MET A 61 -9.92 -18.02 7.26
CA MET A 61 -10.54 -18.26 5.95
C MET A 61 -10.70 -16.96 5.15
N THR A 62 -11.09 -15.86 5.78
CA THR A 62 -11.17 -14.56 5.10
C THR A 62 -9.83 -14.14 4.53
N ILE A 63 -8.73 -14.28 5.29
CA ILE A 63 -7.38 -13.94 4.84
C ILE A 63 -6.95 -14.88 3.70
N LEU A 64 -7.02 -16.20 3.89
CA LEU A 64 -6.52 -17.17 2.92
C LEU A 64 -7.29 -17.14 1.59
N ASN A 65 -8.60 -16.90 1.61
CA ASN A 65 -9.41 -16.84 0.39
C ASN A 65 -9.19 -15.57 -0.44
N ASN A 66 -8.59 -14.53 0.14
CA ASN A 66 -8.46 -13.21 -0.48
C ASN A 66 -7.02 -12.76 -0.69
N MET A 67 -6.03 -13.34 0.01
CA MET A 67 -4.62 -12.93 -0.07
C MET A 67 -4.08 -12.90 -1.51
N ASN A 68 -4.53 -13.82 -2.36
CA ASN A 68 -4.09 -13.94 -3.75
C ASN A 68 -4.82 -13.02 -4.74
N LYS A 69 -5.73 -12.17 -4.25
CA LYS A 69 -6.40 -11.11 -5.01
C LYS A 69 -5.72 -9.75 -4.81
N LEU A 70 -4.68 -9.68 -3.98
CA LEU A 70 -3.88 -8.47 -3.81
C LEU A 70 -3.12 -8.17 -5.10
N GLU A 71 -3.11 -6.90 -5.47
CA GLU A 71 -2.42 -6.41 -6.67
C GLU A 71 -1.58 -5.18 -6.35
N LYS A 72 -0.46 -5.04 -7.05
CA LYS A 72 0.41 -3.87 -6.93
C LYS A 72 -0.39 -2.60 -7.23
N GLY A 73 -0.22 -1.56 -6.40
CA GLY A 73 -0.95 -0.31 -6.53
C GLY A 73 -2.36 -0.28 -5.90
N MET A 74 -2.87 -1.38 -5.32
CA MET A 74 -4.07 -1.32 -4.48
C MET A 74 -3.88 -0.35 -3.30
N THR A 75 -4.92 0.40 -2.92
CA THR A 75 -4.84 1.26 -1.73
C THR A 75 -4.92 0.45 -0.45
N MET A 76 -4.45 1.05 0.65
CA MET A 76 -4.67 0.54 2.00
C MET A 76 -6.15 0.21 2.29
N GLU A 77 -7.07 1.10 1.91
CA GLU A 77 -8.51 0.88 2.15
C GLU A 77 -9.05 -0.32 1.38
N GLN A 78 -8.64 -0.49 0.11
CA GLN A 78 -9.01 -1.66 -0.69
C GLN A 78 -8.51 -2.96 -0.05
N VAL A 79 -7.30 -2.94 0.52
CA VAL A 79 -6.74 -4.10 1.23
C VAL A 79 -7.53 -4.40 2.50
N ILE A 80 -7.87 -3.38 3.28
CA ILE A 80 -8.66 -3.54 4.51
C ILE A 80 -10.07 -4.04 4.20
N GLU A 81 -10.71 -3.54 3.15
CA GLU A 81 -12.01 -4.03 2.69
C GLU A 81 -11.94 -5.51 2.27
N LEU A 82 -10.87 -5.89 1.57
CA LEU A 82 -10.66 -7.25 1.07
C LEU A 82 -10.29 -8.26 2.16
N MET A 83 -9.42 -7.87 3.08
CA MET A 83 -8.74 -8.76 4.05
C MET A 83 -9.19 -8.56 5.49
N THR A 84 -10.05 -7.57 5.75
CA THR A 84 -10.40 -7.01 7.07
C THR A 84 -9.28 -6.20 7.73
N LEU A 85 -9.50 -5.75 8.96
CA LEU A 85 -8.52 -5.00 9.74
C LEU A 85 -7.23 -5.81 9.96
N PRO A 86 -6.06 -5.16 9.93
CA PRO A 86 -4.75 -5.79 10.22
C PRO A 86 -4.59 -6.07 11.71
N ASP A 87 -3.64 -6.92 12.08
CA ASP A 87 -3.25 -7.16 13.48
C ASP A 87 -2.18 -6.18 13.95
N ASP A 88 -1.19 -5.87 13.11
CA ASP A 88 -0.14 -4.88 13.39
C ASP A 88 0.02 -3.90 12.21
N VAL A 89 0.52 -2.69 12.51
CA VAL A 89 0.99 -1.73 11.51
C VAL A 89 2.39 -1.27 11.87
N ASN A 90 3.34 -1.39 10.93
CA ASN A 90 4.74 -1.06 11.16
C ASN A 90 5.24 -0.02 10.14
N LEU A 91 5.91 1.02 10.62
CA LEU A 91 6.58 2.00 9.75
C LEU A 91 7.77 1.36 9.03
N THR A 92 7.96 1.68 7.75
CA THR A 92 9.12 1.28 6.95
C THR A 92 10.07 2.46 6.79
N TYR A 93 11.35 2.26 7.08
CA TYR A 93 12.37 3.31 7.04
C TYR A 93 13.46 3.03 6.01
N ASN A 94 13.97 4.07 5.37
CA ASN A 94 15.21 4.01 4.59
C ASN A 94 16.43 4.02 5.53
N PHE A 95 17.38 3.10 5.31
CA PHE A 95 18.61 2.95 6.11
C PHE A 95 19.63 4.12 6.01
N LYS A 96 19.27 5.27 5.40
CA LYS A 96 20.21 6.39 5.31
C LYS A 96 20.36 7.05 6.68
N LYS A 97 21.59 6.99 7.23
CA LYS A 97 22.05 7.63 8.46
C LYS A 97 21.82 9.16 8.43
N ALA A 98 20.62 9.64 8.77
CA ALA A 98 20.39 10.96 9.36
C ALA A 98 18.91 11.09 9.79
N LYS A 99 18.73 11.35 11.10
CA LYS A 99 17.58 11.95 11.81
C LYS A 99 16.17 11.82 11.18
N SER A 100 15.33 11.02 11.84
CA SER A 100 13.84 11.07 11.94
C SER A 100 12.93 11.20 10.70
N ASP A 101 13.42 11.50 9.51
CA ASP A 101 12.58 11.89 8.36
C ASP A 101 12.59 10.85 7.22
N ASN A 102 13.05 9.63 7.47
CA ASN A 102 13.28 8.62 6.43
C ASN A 102 12.19 7.56 6.32
N VAL A 103 10.95 7.85 6.73
CA VAL A 103 9.83 6.92 6.50
C VAL A 103 9.55 6.84 5.01
N THR A 104 9.65 5.63 4.45
CA THR A 104 9.39 5.35 3.03
C THR A 104 8.06 4.66 2.78
N GLY A 105 7.36 4.30 3.85
CA GLY A 105 6.07 3.67 3.79
C GLY A 105 5.73 2.98 5.10
N PHE A 106 4.90 1.96 5.01
CA PHE A 106 4.48 1.15 6.15
C PHE A 106 4.01 -0.23 5.69
N SER A 107 3.74 -1.11 6.65
CA SER A 107 3.17 -2.42 6.36
C SER A 107 1.95 -2.71 7.21
N LEU A 108 0.94 -3.31 6.60
CA LEU A 108 -0.14 -4.00 7.30
C LEU A 108 0.27 -5.46 7.51
N VAL A 109 0.12 -5.96 8.74
CA VAL A 109 0.45 -7.35 9.08
C VAL A 109 -0.81 -8.09 9.50
N TYR A 110 -1.03 -9.26 8.93
CA TYR A 110 -2.14 -10.16 9.21
C TYR A 110 -1.59 -11.45 9.80
N ILE A 111 -1.89 -11.71 11.07
CA ILE A 111 -1.35 -12.84 11.81
C ILE A 111 -2.37 -13.97 11.79
N LEU A 112 -1.94 -15.17 11.39
CA LEU A 112 -2.71 -16.41 11.54
C LEU A 112 -2.29 -17.19 12.78
N ARG A 113 -1.00 -17.12 13.13
CA ARG A 113 -0.41 -17.73 14.31
C ARG A 113 0.84 -16.97 14.74
N ARG A 114 1.03 -16.80 16.05
CA ARG A 114 2.28 -16.32 16.66
C ARG A 114 2.36 -16.84 18.10
N ASN A 115 3.42 -17.55 18.46
CA ASN A 115 3.51 -18.22 19.77
C ASN A 115 3.92 -17.27 20.89
N ILE A 116 4.82 -16.33 20.62
CA ILE A 116 5.35 -15.35 21.57
C ILE A 116 5.45 -13.97 20.91
N GLU A 117 5.45 -12.92 21.72
CA GLU A 117 5.44 -11.53 21.24
C GLU A 117 6.72 -11.12 20.49
N SER A 118 7.87 -11.46 21.07
CA SER A 118 9.19 -11.05 20.58
C SER A 118 10.13 -12.25 20.49
N GLY A 119 11.20 -12.12 19.70
CA GLY A 119 12.12 -13.21 19.37
C GLY A 119 12.35 -13.34 17.86
N SER A 120 13.19 -14.29 17.49
CA SER A 120 13.42 -14.70 16.10
C SER A 120 12.16 -15.31 15.47
N VAL A 121 12.14 -15.41 14.14
CA VAL A 121 11.04 -16.05 13.39
C VAL A 121 10.81 -17.50 13.86
N LEU A 122 11.90 -18.22 14.16
CA LEU A 122 11.84 -19.59 14.68
C LEU A 122 11.20 -19.65 16.08
N GLU A 123 11.61 -18.76 16.99
CA GLU A 123 11.05 -18.72 18.35
C GLU A 123 9.57 -18.31 18.35
N LYS A 124 9.22 -17.35 17.50
CA LYS A 124 7.84 -16.89 17.35
C LYS A 124 6.94 -17.89 16.63
N ASN A 125 7.51 -18.78 15.80
CA ASN A 125 6.78 -19.77 15.01
C ASN A 125 5.60 -19.14 14.25
N GLU A 126 5.91 -18.03 13.55
CA GLU A 126 4.89 -17.18 12.93
C GLU A 126 4.28 -17.82 11.70
N LYS A 127 2.98 -17.60 11.53
CA LYS A 127 2.28 -17.73 10.25
C LYS A 127 1.55 -16.42 9.99
N LEU A 128 2.03 -15.65 9.03
CA LEU A 128 1.52 -14.29 8.79
C LEU A 128 1.69 -13.85 7.34
N LEU A 129 0.99 -12.77 7.00
CA LEU A 129 1.10 -12.04 5.75
C LEU A 129 1.49 -10.58 6.06
N GLY A 130 2.52 -10.06 5.39
CA GLY A 130 2.92 -8.67 5.42
C GLY A 130 2.71 -7.99 4.07
N ILE A 131 2.00 -6.87 4.07
CA ILE A 131 1.70 -6.09 2.87
C ILE A 131 2.32 -4.71 3.03
N HIS A 132 3.25 -4.33 2.15
CA HIS A 132 3.96 -3.07 2.23
C HIS A 132 3.37 -2.04 1.27
N PHE A 133 3.23 -0.83 1.79
CA PHE A 133 2.70 0.34 1.12
C PHE A 133 3.77 1.41 1.01
N ASP A 134 3.70 2.21 -0.04
CA ASP A 134 4.47 3.45 -0.16
C ASP A 134 3.84 4.60 0.66
N ASN A 135 4.44 5.79 0.55
CA ASN A 135 3.93 7.02 1.18
C ASN A 135 2.60 7.52 0.59
N TYR A 136 2.12 6.93 -0.51
CA TYR A 136 0.81 7.18 -1.11
C TYR A 136 -0.23 6.13 -0.72
N GLU A 137 0.10 5.27 0.26
CA GLU A 137 -0.76 4.20 0.76
C GLU A 137 -1.12 3.18 -0.35
N LYS A 138 -0.18 2.95 -1.30
CA LYS A 138 -0.33 1.98 -2.39
C LYS A 138 0.59 0.78 -2.21
N ILE A 139 0.10 -0.44 -2.46
CA ILE A 139 0.91 -1.66 -2.35
C ILE A 139 2.12 -1.57 -3.30
N ILE A 140 3.30 -1.77 -2.74
CA ILE A 140 4.56 -1.85 -3.48
C ILE A 140 5.12 -3.27 -3.52
N TRP A 141 4.95 -4.05 -2.45
CA TRP A 141 5.37 -5.45 -2.37
C TRP A 141 4.67 -6.15 -1.20
N SER A 142 4.76 -7.48 -1.13
CA SER A 142 4.18 -8.28 -0.05
C SER A 142 4.97 -9.56 0.16
N TYR A 143 4.79 -10.19 1.32
CA TYR A 143 5.43 -11.45 1.68
C TYR A 143 4.59 -12.23 2.68
N SER A 144 4.83 -13.54 2.78
CA SER A 144 4.27 -14.39 3.82
C SER A 144 5.37 -15.09 4.60
N ILE A 145 5.02 -15.56 5.80
CA ILE A 145 5.78 -16.54 6.57
C ILE A 145 4.86 -17.73 6.78
N ASP A 146 5.31 -18.93 6.39
CA ASP A 146 4.59 -20.20 6.61
C ASP A 146 3.19 -20.25 5.93
N ILE A 147 3.02 -19.58 4.79
CA ILE A 147 1.82 -19.64 3.93
C ILE A 147 2.26 -19.96 2.50
N GLU A 148 2.21 -21.24 2.13
CA GLU A 148 2.75 -21.76 0.87
C GLU A 148 1.96 -21.29 -0.36
N GLU A 149 0.64 -21.14 -0.23
CA GLU A 149 -0.23 -20.80 -1.35
C GLU A 149 -0.23 -19.30 -1.69
N PHE A 150 0.51 -18.48 -0.93
CA PHE A 150 0.53 -17.03 -1.14
C PHE A 150 1.43 -16.63 -2.31
N ARG A 151 0.85 -15.88 -3.26
CA ARG A 151 1.57 -15.29 -4.39
C ARG A 151 2.06 -13.89 -4.01
N ALA A 152 3.31 -13.81 -3.59
CA ALA A 152 3.94 -12.55 -3.20
C ALA A 152 3.98 -11.53 -4.36
N ILE A 153 3.80 -10.26 -4.03
CA ILE A 153 4.04 -9.14 -4.94
C ILE A 153 5.50 -8.75 -4.80
N GLU A 154 6.28 -8.93 -5.86
CA GLU A 154 7.72 -8.71 -5.83
C GLU A 154 8.08 -7.22 -5.69
N LYS A 155 9.21 -6.99 -5.02
CA LYS A 155 9.83 -5.67 -4.90
C LYS A 155 10.53 -5.33 -6.22
N GLU A 156 10.30 -4.12 -6.72
CA GLU A 156 11.05 -3.54 -7.85
C GLU A 156 12.50 -3.22 -7.49
#